data_AF-A0A6D2K0E4-F1
#
_entry.id   AF-A0A6D2K0E4-F1
#
_cell.length_a   1.000
_cell.length_b   1.000
_cell.length_c   1.000
_cell.angle_alpha   90.00
_cell.angle_beta   90.00
_cell.angle_gamma   90.00
#
_symmetry.space_group_name_H-M   'P 1'
#
loop_
_entity.id
_entity.type
_entity.pdbx_description
1 polymer ?
#
loop_
_entity_poly.entity_id
_entity_poly.type
_entity_poly.pdbx_seq_one_letter_code
_entity_poly.pdbx_strand_id
1 'polypeptide(L)'
;MDHLRQFNVDLPSKIPCHVSGYQLEVDKDTDEVYTKITLMPDSMKTAIPIPNNVNRRLPVVRSFTKVLTTSDTNGHSGLSVLRRHATECLPPLDMSQPTPTQELVAKDLNGYEWRFKHIFRGNESFI
;
A
#
# COMPACT_ATOMS: atom_id res chain seq x y z
N MET A 1 20.41 32.33 34.80
CA MET A 1 21.54 31.74 34.06
C MET A 1 20.93 30.99 32.89
N ASP A 2 20.50 31.72 31.85
CA ASP A 2 19.90 31.14 30.65
C ASP A 2 20.87 31.30 29.49
N HIS A 3 21.77 30.33 29.34
CA HIS A 3 22.58 30.18 28.13
C HIS A 3 21.92 29.16 27.20
N LEU A 4 20.71 29.46 26.73
CA LEU A 4 20.23 28.86 25.49
C LEU A 4 20.97 29.59 24.36
N ARG A 5 22.00 28.93 23.82
CA ARG A 5 22.65 29.37 22.58
C ARG A 5 21.57 29.50 21.52
N GLN A 6 21.22 30.73 21.17
CA GLN A 6 20.47 31.04 19.98
C GLN A 6 21.33 30.57 18.79
N PHE A 7 21.11 29.35 18.31
CA PHE A 7 21.68 28.91 17.06
C PHE A 7 20.97 29.69 15.95
N ASN A 8 21.52 30.84 15.56
CA ASN A 8 21.21 31.45 14.29
C ASN A 8 21.81 30.55 13.20
N VAL A 9 21.06 29.52 12.83
CA VAL A 9 21.39 28.66 11.69
C VAL A 9 21.00 29.44 10.45
N ASP A 10 21.98 29.99 9.74
CA ASP A 10 21.80 30.56 8.40
C ASP A 10 21.56 29.42 7.41
N LEU A 11 20.32 28.93 7.41
CA LEU A 11 19.90 27.79 6.60
C LEU A 11 19.38 28.30 5.25
N PRO A 12 19.90 27.82 4.12
CA PRO A 12 19.32 28.15 2.82
C PRO A 12 17.91 27.56 2.72
N SER A 13 17.03 28.20 1.92
CA SER A 13 15.66 27.70 1.68
C SER A 13 15.62 26.32 1.01
N LYS A 14 16.75 25.86 0.45
CA LYS A 14 16.93 24.55 -0.17
C LYS A 14 18.34 24.03 0.13
N ILE A 15 18.44 22.76 0.49
CA ILE A 15 19.72 22.08 0.71
C ILE A 15 19.82 20.96 -0.33
N PRO A 16 20.78 21.02 -1.28
CA PRO A 16 21.02 19.93 -2.21
C PRO A 16 21.57 18.72 -1.44
N CYS A 17 20.96 17.56 -1.66
CA CYS A 17 21.31 16.32 -1.00
C CYS A 17 21.29 15.15 -1.98
N HIS A 18 22.19 14.19 -1.77
CA HIS A 18 22.11 12.87 -2.37
C HIS A 18 21.30 11.92 -1.48
N VAL A 19 20.41 11.12 -2.07
CA VAL A 19 19.66 10.07 -1.35
C VAL A 19 20.57 8.86 -1.18
N SER A 20 21.10 8.68 0.02
CA SER A 20 21.99 7.54 0.36
C SER A 20 21.22 6.25 0.63
N GLY A 21 19.93 6.34 0.98
CA GLY A 21 19.07 5.19 1.21
C GLY A 21 17.64 5.57 1.52
N TYR A 22 16.75 4.57 1.48
CA TYR A 22 15.37 4.70 1.92
C TYR A 22 14.89 3.42 2.59
N GLN A 23 13.94 3.57 3.52
CA GLN A 23 13.24 2.47 4.18
C GLN A 23 11.75 2.72 4.07
N LEU A 24 11.00 1.73 3.58
CA LEU A 24 9.53 1.75 3.54
C LEU A 24 9.02 1.19 4.86
N GLU A 25 8.19 1.95 5.55
CA GLU A 25 7.75 1.65 6.92
C GLU A 25 6.24 1.84 7.03
N VAL A 26 5.64 1.16 8.01
CA VAL A 26 4.24 1.31 8.39
C VAL A 26 4.16 1.50 9.90
N ASP A 27 3.35 2.44 10.35
CA ASP A 27 3.02 2.58 11.76
C ASP A 27 2.12 1.41 12.19
N LYS A 28 2.49 0.74 13.29
CA LYS A 28 1.84 -0.50 13.72
C LYS A 28 0.46 -0.29 14.33
N ASP A 29 0.18 0.91 14.82
CA ASP A 29 -1.04 1.23 15.54
C ASP A 29 -2.06 1.95 14.63
N THR A 30 -1.58 2.76 13.67
CA THR A 30 -2.44 3.58 12.80
C THR A 30 -2.54 3.08 11.36
N ASP A 31 -1.74 2.08 10.97
CA ASP A 31 -1.53 1.64 9.58
C ASP A 31 -1.04 2.76 8.64
N GLU A 32 -0.52 3.87 9.18
CA GLU A 32 0.02 4.97 8.37
C GLU A 32 1.34 4.56 7.70
N VAL A 33 1.39 4.65 6.37
CA VAL A 33 2.59 4.34 5.59
C VAL A 33 3.50 5.56 5.50
N TYR A 34 4.79 5.35 5.72
CA TYR A 34 5.79 6.41 5.62
C TYR A 34 7.12 5.89 5.06
N THR A 35 8.03 6.80 4.76
CA THR A 35 9.35 6.46 4.24
C THR A 35 10.42 7.25 4.96
N LYS A 36 11.42 6.55 5.50
CA LYS A 36 12.63 7.19 6.04
C LYS A 36 13.62 7.34 4.91
N ILE A 37 13.96 8.59 4.56
CA ILE A 37 14.91 8.90 3.49
C ILE A 37 16.20 9.42 4.13
N THR A 38 17.32 8.74 3.90
CA THR A 38 18.62 9.15 4.42
C THR A 38 19.31 10.07 3.41
N LEU A 39 19.39 11.36 3.75
CA LEU A 39 19.96 12.40 2.91
C LEU A 39 21.40 12.72 3.33
N MET A 40 22.30 12.81 2.35
CA MET A 40 23.67 13.28 2.53
C MET A 40 23.81 14.65 1.85
N PRO A 41 24.08 15.74 2.59
CA PRO A 41 24.27 17.07 2.00
C PRO A 41 25.41 17.06 0.97
N ASP A 42 25.16 17.68 -0.17
CA ASP A 42 26.12 17.69 -1.27
C ASP A 42 27.23 18.71 -0.95
N SER A 43 28.34 18.24 -0.38
CA SER A 43 29.50 19.10 -0.03
C SER A 43 30.44 19.34 -1.21
N MET A 44 30.32 18.53 -2.27
CA MET A 44 31.16 18.57 -3.46
C MET A 44 30.26 18.42 -4.69
N LYS A 45 30.45 19.25 -5.71
CA LYS A 45 29.75 19.17 -7.01
C LYS A 45 30.15 17.94 -7.83
N THR A 46 30.23 16.77 -7.21
CA THR A 46 30.63 15.53 -7.87
C THR A 46 29.37 14.75 -8.18
N ALA A 47 28.95 14.78 -9.43
CA ALA A 47 27.85 13.96 -9.92
C ALA A 47 28.18 12.49 -9.68
N ILE A 48 27.62 11.91 -8.62
CA ILE A 48 27.67 10.46 -8.41
C ILE A 48 26.75 9.85 -9.48
N PRO A 49 27.23 8.96 -10.35
CA PRO A 49 26.38 8.31 -11.34
C PRO A 49 25.26 7.57 -10.61
N ILE A 50 24.01 7.94 -10.88
CA ILE A 50 22.85 7.20 -10.39
C ILE A 50 23.00 5.78 -10.98
N PRO A 51 23.15 4.73 -10.16
CA PRO A 51 23.15 3.39 -10.70
C PRO A 51 21.79 3.15 -11.35
N ASN A 52 21.77 3.07 -12.68
CA ASN A 52 20.62 2.68 -13.49
C ASN A 52 20.28 1.22 -13.21
N ASN A 53 19.76 0.93 -12.03
CA ASN A 53 19.33 -0.40 -11.64
C ASN A 53 17.87 -0.57 -12.07
N VAL A 54 17.63 -0.49 -13.38
CA VAL A 54 16.27 -0.55 -13.94
C VAL A 54 16.20 -1.64 -15.01
N ASN A 55 16.35 -2.88 -14.57
CA ASN A 55 15.84 -4.05 -15.30
C ASN A 55 15.19 -5.06 -14.34
N ARG A 56 14.66 -4.60 -13.20
CA ARG A 56 13.81 -5.44 -12.37
C ARG A 56 12.40 -5.37 -12.97
N ARG A 57 12.01 -6.40 -13.74
CA ARG A 57 10.61 -6.58 -14.12
C ARG A 57 9.79 -6.64 -12.84
N LEU A 58 9.06 -5.58 -12.53
CA LEU A 58 8.18 -5.55 -11.39
C LEU A 58 7.09 -6.62 -11.62
N PRO A 59 6.69 -7.36 -10.58
CA PRO A 59 5.57 -8.28 -10.70
C PRO A 59 4.32 -7.48 -11.10
N VAL A 60 3.49 -8.09 -11.96
CA VAL A 60 2.19 -7.51 -12.30
C VAL A 60 1.29 -7.65 -11.09
N VAL A 61 0.94 -6.53 -10.47
CA VAL A 61 0.01 -6.48 -9.34
C VAL A 61 -1.35 -6.03 -9.84
N ARG A 62 -2.40 -6.75 -9.45
CA ARG A 62 -3.79 -6.35 -9.68
C ARG A 62 -4.40 -5.93 -8.35
N SER A 63 -4.91 -4.71 -8.30
CA SER A 63 -5.39 -4.08 -7.06
C SER A 63 -6.63 -3.25 -7.34
N PHE A 64 -7.49 -3.12 -6.33
CA PHE A 64 -8.60 -2.18 -6.35
C PHE A 64 -8.68 -1.44 -5.01
N THR A 65 -9.26 -0.24 -5.05
CA THR A 65 -9.59 0.54 -3.86
C THR A 65 -11.09 0.70 -3.76
N LYS A 66 -11.64 0.54 -2.56
CA LYS A 66 -13.04 0.77 -2.27
C LYS A 66 -13.17 1.66 -1.03
N VAL A 67 -13.97 2.73 -1.15
CA VAL A 67 -14.46 3.47 0.01
C VAL A 67 -15.54 2.62 0.67
N LEU A 68 -15.37 2.34 1.97
CA LEU A 68 -16.33 1.56 2.74
C LEU A 68 -17.64 2.34 2.88
N THR A 69 -18.76 1.66 2.64
CA THR A 69 -20.09 2.20 2.92
C THR A 69 -20.57 1.75 4.30
N THR A 70 -21.63 2.37 4.82
CA THR A 70 -22.26 1.98 6.09
C THR A 70 -22.68 0.50 6.13
N SER A 71 -23.06 -0.08 4.99
CA SER A 71 -23.38 -1.51 4.93
C SER A 71 -22.15 -2.39 5.10
N ASP A 72 -20.98 -1.99 4.55
CA ASP A 72 -19.76 -2.79 4.67
C ASP A 72 -19.23 -2.85 6.11
N THR A 73 -19.47 -1.80 6.90
CA THR A 73 -19.04 -1.70 8.31
C THR A 73 -20.07 -2.24 9.30
N ASN A 74 -21.30 -2.51 8.85
CA ASN A 74 -22.29 -3.19 9.67
C ASN A 74 -21.95 -4.69 9.69
N GLY A 75 -21.64 -5.25 10.88
CA GLY A 75 -21.09 -6.61 11.07
C GLY A 75 -21.90 -7.78 10.49
N HIS A 76 -23.07 -7.52 9.92
CA HIS A 76 -23.96 -8.51 9.32
C HIS A 76 -23.78 -8.67 7.80
N SER A 77 -23.30 -7.66 7.07
CA SER A 77 -23.41 -7.63 5.60
C SER A 77 -22.11 -7.99 4.85
N GLY A 78 -20.96 -7.93 5.52
CA GLY A 78 -19.66 -8.11 4.86
C GLY A 78 -19.33 -7.03 3.82
N LEU A 79 -18.20 -7.18 3.13
CA LEU A 79 -17.73 -6.24 2.10
C LEU A 79 -18.32 -6.57 0.73
N SER A 80 -19.02 -5.62 0.11
CA SER A 80 -19.48 -5.77 -1.28
C SER A 80 -18.39 -5.38 -2.27
N VAL A 81 -17.95 -6.30 -3.13
CA VAL A 81 -16.93 -6.02 -4.17
C VAL A 81 -17.61 -5.81 -5.52
N LEU A 82 -17.27 -4.72 -6.23
CA LEU A 82 -17.79 -4.48 -7.58
C LEU A 82 -17.36 -5.61 -8.53
N ARG A 83 -18.25 -6.03 -9.44
CA ARG A 83 -17.98 -7.12 -10.40
C ARG A 83 -16.66 -6.95 -11.14
N ARG A 84 -16.36 -5.75 -11.64
CA ARG A 84 -15.10 -5.45 -12.34
C ARG A 84 -13.87 -5.73 -11.47
N HIS A 85 -13.89 -5.32 -10.19
CA HIS A 85 -12.77 -5.51 -9.28
C HIS A 85 -12.61 -6.99 -8.90
N ALA A 86 -13.72 -7.71 -8.72
CA ALA A 86 -13.70 -9.14 -8.43
C ALA A 86 -13.08 -9.93 -9.60
N THR A 87 -13.50 -9.65 -10.84
CA THR A 87 -12.97 -10.33 -12.05
C THR A 87 -11.51 -10.01 -12.32
N GLU A 88 -11.09 -8.77 -12.06
CA GLU A 88 -9.70 -8.37 -12.32
C GLU A 88 -8.75 -8.85 -11.22
N CYS A 89 -9.12 -8.71 -9.94
CA CYS A 89 -8.17 -8.79 -8.83
C CYS A 89 -8.27 -10.07 -7.99
N LEU A 90 -9.40 -10.78 -8.03
CA LEU A 90 -9.58 -11.99 -7.21
C LEU A 90 -9.35 -13.26 -8.05
N PRO A 91 -8.91 -14.36 -7.43
CA PRO A 91 -8.88 -15.65 -8.11
C PRO A 91 -10.28 -16.04 -8.60
N PRO A 92 -10.40 -16.71 -9.76
CA PRO A 92 -11.70 -17.09 -10.30
C PRO A 92 -12.42 -18.08 -9.39
N LEU A 93 -13.74 -17.95 -9.30
CA LEU A 93 -14.60 -18.92 -8.61
C LEU A 93 -14.94 -20.08 -9.54
N ASP A 94 -15.20 -21.24 -8.94
CA ASP A 94 -15.88 -22.34 -9.62
C ASP A 94 -17.39 -22.04 -9.71
N MET A 95 -17.80 -21.61 -10.89
CA MET A 95 -19.19 -21.21 -11.16
C MET A 95 -20.13 -22.42 -11.33
N SER A 96 -19.64 -23.66 -11.34
CA SER A 96 -20.50 -24.85 -11.42
C SER A 96 -21.21 -25.16 -10.10
N GLN A 97 -20.78 -24.53 -8.99
CA GLN A 97 -21.34 -24.76 -7.67
C GLN A 97 -22.67 -24.02 -7.48
N PRO A 98 -23.62 -24.58 -6.71
CA PRO A 98 -24.87 -23.88 -6.37
C PRO A 98 -24.67 -22.54 -5.66
N THR A 99 -23.53 -22.35 -5.00
CA THR A 99 -23.14 -21.08 -4.41
C THR A 99 -21.63 -20.91 -4.57
N PRO A 100 -21.16 -20.27 -5.66
CA PRO A 100 -19.73 -20.13 -5.94
C PRO A 100 -19.02 -19.39 -4.79
N THR A 101 -18.08 -20.08 -4.13
CA THR A 101 -17.34 -19.53 -2.99
C THR A 101 -15.91 -20.03 -2.93
N GLN A 102 -15.03 -19.25 -2.29
CA GLN A 102 -13.66 -19.63 -1.98
C GLN A 102 -13.18 -18.92 -0.71
N GLU A 103 -12.15 -19.46 -0.06
CA GLU A 103 -11.42 -18.79 1.00
C GLU A 103 -10.24 -18.01 0.40
N LEU A 104 -10.09 -16.75 0.80
CA LEU A 104 -8.98 -15.89 0.45
C LEU A 104 -8.13 -15.66 1.69
N VAL A 105 -6.81 -15.73 1.55
CA VAL A 105 -5.86 -15.33 2.58
C VAL A 105 -5.05 -14.17 2.04
N ALA A 106 -5.06 -13.05 2.77
CA ALA A 106 -4.28 -11.87 2.44
C ALA A 106 -3.40 -11.47 3.62
N LYS A 107 -2.20 -10.97 3.34
CA LYS A 107 -1.27 -10.47 4.35
C LYS A 107 -1.23 -8.95 4.30
N ASP A 108 -1.41 -8.28 5.45
CA ASP A 108 -1.31 -6.82 5.53
C ASP A 108 0.16 -6.34 5.59
N LEU A 109 0.35 -5.02 5.71
CA LEU A 109 1.68 -4.41 5.78
C LEU A 109 2.43 -4.72 7.09
N ASN A 110 1.70 -5.02 8.17
CA ASN A 110 2.27 -5.44 9.46
C ASN A 110 2.61 -6.94 9.49
N GLY A 111 2.16 -7.66 8.47
CA GLY A 111 2.42 -9.07 8.28
C GLY A 111 1.38 -10.00 8.91
N TYR A 112 0.23 -9.49 9.34
CA TYR A 112 -0.87 -10.31 9.81
C TYR A 112 -1.62 -10.95 8.64
N GLU A 113 -2.05 -12.19 8.82
CA GLU A 113 -2.87 -12.91 7.86
C GLU A 113 -4.36 -12.72 8.15
N TRP A 114 -5.08 -12.28 7.14
CA TRP A 114 -6.52 -12.05 7.16
C TRP A 114 -7.21 -13.08 6.25
N ARG A 115 -8.22 -13.76 6.79
CA ARG A 115 -9.01 -14.77 6.07
C ARG A 115 -10.37 -14.20 5.71
N PHE A 116 -10.74 -14.31 4.44
CA PHE A 116 -12.01 -13.82 3.91
C PHE A 116 -12.73 -14.92 3.15
N LYS A 117 -14.06 -15.02 3.35
CA LYS A 117 -14.90 -15.86 2.51
C LYS A 117 -15.46 -15.04 1.35
N HIS A 118 -14.96 -15.27 0.14
CA HIS A 118 -15.50 -14.67 -1.08
C HIS A 118 -16.68 -15.52 -1.56
N ILE A 119 -17.84 -14.90 -1.76
CA ILE A 119 -19.07 -15.54 -2.21
C ILE A 119 -19.67 -14.70 -3.33
N PHE A 120 -19.98 -15.34 -4.47
CA PHE A 120 -20.80 -14.71 -5.50
C PHE A 120 -22.28 -14.96 -5.19
N ARG A 121 -23.07 -13.88 -5.10
CA ARG A 121 -24.52 -13.91 -4.81
C ARG A 121 -25.37 -13.26 -5.91
N GLY A 122 -24.86 -13.14 -7.12
CA GLY A 122 -25.64 -12.65 -8.25
C GLY A 122 -26.66 -13.70 -8.71
N ASN A 123 -27.86 -13.27 -9.09
CA ASN A 123 -28.83 -14.15 -9.75
C ASN A 123 -28.43 -14.37 -11.21
N GLU A 124 -28.31 -15.62 -11.65
CA GLU A 124 -28.20 -16.02 -13.06
C GLU A 124 -29.55 -16.13 -13.78
N SER A 125 -30.66 -15.74 -13.15
CA SER A 125 -32.02 -15.99 -13.65
C SER A 125 -32.56 -14.97 -14.69
N PHE A 126 -31.71 -14.52 -15.62
CA PHE A 126 -32.15 -13.95 -16.91
C PHE A 126 -31.16 -14.33 -18.01
N ILE A 127 -31.19 -15.60 -18.41
CA ILE A 127 -30.87 -16.06 -19.76
C ILE A 127 -32.11 -16.74 -20.30
#